data_AF-A0A150SUC4-F1
#
_entry.id   AF-A0A150SUC4-F1
#
_cell.length_a   1.000
_cell.length_b   1.000
_cell.length_c   1.000
_cell.angle_alpha   90.00
_cell.angle_beta   90.00
_cell.angle_gamma   90.00
#
_symmetry.space_group_name_H-M   'P 1'
#
loop_
_entity.id
_entity.type
_entity.pdbx_description
1 polymer ?
#
loop_
_entity_poly.entity_id
_entity_poly.type
_entity_poly.pdbx_seq_one_letter_code
_entity_poly.pdbx_strand_id
1 'polypeptide(L)'
;MNTYRIVNGLGFVCFSVAALAFAGCAVDAGDDDSLLDDVVEEDVDQAEQALGVECANAAPTATFVGGINYSSPQTYNTSSCYKGVVLDVSSYSSLYAQNPSGSVFPGRTTVEWADSLPAFEDADHEARCESTYVAADLFEKVGSSWIHKTSKESLGSWTPFFDGGFCAGPAVSFSSEMQAGKTYRISASARSYKGSSAPTRKLHVESLQPVKAPR
;
A
#
# COMPACT_ATOMS: atom_id res chain seq x y z
N MET A 1 -47.29 -13.16 -32.14
CA MET A 1 -47.11 -11.79 -32.68
C MET A 1 -45.64 -11.45 -32.47
N ASN A 2 -44.74 -11.74 -33.42
CA ASN A 2 -44.35 -10.88 -34.56
C ASN A 2 -44.31 -9.40 -34.16
N THR A 3 -43.22 -8.64 -34.29
CA THR A 3 -42.26 -8.62 -35.41
C THR A 3 -41.01 -7.82 -35.01
N TYR A 4 -39.83 -8.29 -35.43
CA TYR A 4 -38.60 -7.51 -35.52
C TYR A 4 -38.74 -6.39 -36.55
N ARG A 5 -38.18 -5.19 -36.28
CA ARG A 5 -37.94 -4.17 -37.30
C ARG A 5 -36.45 -3.93 -37.48
N ILE A 6 -36.02 -4.23 -38.70
CA ILE A 6 -34.77 -3.88 -39.36
C ILE A 6 -34.82 -2.39 -39.71
N VAL A 7 -33.70 -1.68 -39.54
CA VAL A 7 -33.37 -0.55 -40.43
C VAL A 7 -31.96 -0.77 -40.97
N ASN A 8 -31.93 -0.91 -42.30
CA ASN A 8 -30.77 -1.05 -43.16
C ASN A 8 -29.98 0.26 -43.26
N GLY A 9 -28.68 0.13 -43.46
CA GLY A 9 -27.79 1.23 -43.88
C GLY A 9 -26.43 0.71 -44.35
N LEU A 10 -26.43 0.07 -45.53
CA LEU A 10 -25.36 -0.10 -46.54
C LEU A 10 -23.89 -0.05 -46.04
N GLY A 11 -23.10 -1.12 -46.11
CA GLY A 11 -22.51 -1.68 -47.33
C GLY A 11 -21.08 -1.12 -47.50
N PHE A 12 -20.00 -1.91 -47.47
CA PHE A 12 -19.58 -2.76 -48.59
C PHE A 12 -18.49 -3.75 -48.14
N VAL A 13 -18.48 -4.90 -48.83
CA VAL A 13 -17.72 -6.12 -48.59
C VAL A 13 -16.40 -6.11 -49.39
N CYS A 14 -15.34 -6.74 -48.90
CA CYS A 14 -14.58 -7.74 -49.68
C CYS A 14 -13.54 -8.50 -48.86
N PHE A 15 -13.72 -9.83 -48.90
CA PHE A 15 -12.82 -10.91 -48.50
C PHE A 15 -11.45 -10.81 -49.18
N SER A 16 -10.41 -11.41 -48.58
CA SER A 16 -9.60 -12.45 -49.25
C SER A 16 -8.61 -13.10 -48.27
N VAL A 17 -8.77 -14.41 -48.10
CA VAL A 17 -7.75 -15.31 -47.56
C VAL A 17 -6.74 -15.59 -48.67
N ALA A 18 -5.44 -15.48 -48.39
CA ALA A 18 -4.41 -16.12 -49.18
C ALA A 18 -3.24 -16.53 -48.27
N ALA A 19 -3.03 -17.84 -48.15
CA ALA A 19 -1.91 -18.45 -47.46
C ALA A 19 -0.73 -18.64 -48.42
N LEU A 20 0.46 -18.35 -47.89
CA LEU A 20 1.80 -18.92 -48.13
C LEU A 20 2.22 -19.35 -49.55
N ALA A 21 3.30 -18.72 -50.04
CA ALA A 21 4.33 -19.38 -50.84
C ALA A 21 5.72 -18.81 -50.52
N PHE A 22 6.62 -19.67 -50.04
CA PHE A 22 8.07 -19.44 -49.93
C PHE A 22 8.72 -19.49 -51.32
N ALA A 23 9.63 -18.55 -51.63
CA ALA A 23 10.89 -18.81 -52.35
C ALA A 23 11.69 -17.51 -52.61
N GLY A 24 12.98 -17.52 -52.22
CA GLY A 24 14.04 -16.97 -53.08
C GLY A 24 14.70 -15.64 -52.70
N CYS A 25 15.73 -15.72 -51.84
CA CYS A 25 17.01 -15.00 -51.82
C CYS A 25 17.12 -13.55 -52.34
N ALA A 26 17.45 -12.61 -51.46
CA ALA A 26 18.82 -12.06 -51.32
C ALA A 26 18.87 -11.15 -50.08
N VAL A 27 19.76 -11.48 -49.15
CA VAL A 27 20.09 -10.70 -47.96
C VAL A 27 20.92 -9.49 -48.39
N ASP A 28 20.40 -8.29 -48.13
CA ASP A 28 21.19 -7.07 -47.91
C ASP A 28 21.26 -6.85 -46.40
N ALA A 29 22.39 -6.34 -45.94
CA ALA A 29 22.83 -6.31 -44.56
C ALA A 29 22.04 -5.28 -43.72
N GLY A 30 21.61 -5.69 -42.54
CA GLY A 30 21.04 -4.83 -41.51
C GLY A 30 20.55 -5.67 -40.33
N ASP A 31 21.44 -5.91 -39.37
CA ASP A 31 21.21 -6.63 -38.11
C ASP A 31 20.04 -6.07 -37.28
N ASP A 32 19.33 -7.02 -36.65
CA ASP A 32 18.66 -7.04 -35.32
C ASP A 32 17.97 -5.76 -34.79
N ASP A 33 16.77 -5.79 -34.21
CA ASP A 33 16.24 -6.85 -33.36
C ASP A 33 14.71 -6.77 -33.32
N SER A 34 14.13 -7.94 -33.16
CA SER A 34 12.74 -8.18 -32.80
C SER A 34 12.43 -7.65 -31.38
N LEU A 35 11.17 -7.80 -30.95
CA LEU A 35 10.64 -7.56 -29.59
C LEU A 35 9.93 -6.21 -29.38
N LEU A 36 8.70 -6.11 -29.90
CA LEU A 36 7.62 -5.39 -29.23
C LEU A 36 6.37 -6.29 -29.24
N ASP A 37 6.47 -7.39 -28.50
CA ASP A 37 5.36 -8.22 -28.06
C ASP A 37 5.32 -8.10 -26.53
N ASP A 38 4.12 -7.91 -25.98
CA ASP A 38 3.79 -7.91 -24.54
C ASP A 38 4.60 -6.99 -23.60
N VAL A 39 4.18 -5.72 -23.48
CA VAL A 39 4.30 -4.99 -22.21
C VAL A 39 2.98 -5.17 -21.44
N VAL A 40 2.80 -6.40 -20.98
CA VAL A 40 2.26 -6.81 -19.68
C VAL A 40 1.37 -5.77 -18.96
N GLU A 41 0.04 -5.87 -19.15
CA GLU A 41 -0.94 -5.24 -18.25
C GLU A 41 -0.92 -5.88 -16.83
N GLU A 42 -0.28 -7.04 -16.63
CA GLU A 42 -0.18 -7.71 -15.32
C GLU A 42 0.71 -6.98 -14.28
N ASP A 43 1.61 -6.09 -14.70
CA ASP A 43 2.59 -5.45 -13.80
C ASP A 43 2.01 -4.25 -13.02
N VAL A 44 0.92 -3.65 -13.51
CA VAL A 44 0.25 -2.53 -12.84
C VAL A 44 -0.68 -3.06 -11.73
N ASP A 45 -1.37 -4.17 -11.97
CA ASP A 45 -2.29 -4.77 -10.99
C ASP A 45 -1.55 -5.37 -9.78
N GLN A 46 -0.30 -5.83 -9.93
CA GLN A 46 0.53 -6.28 -8.81
C GLN A 46 1.12 -5.12 -7.99
N ALA A 47 1.17 -3.89 -8.53
CA ALA A 47 1.61 -2.70 -7.81
C ALA A 47 0.61 -2.23 -6.76
N GLU A 48 -0.68 -2.40 -7.01
CA GLU A 48 -1.75 -2.07 -6.08
C GLU A 48 -1.97 -3.15 -5.00
N GLN A 49 -1.50 -4.40 -5.19
CA GLN A 49 -1.59 -5.51 -4.21
C GLN A 49 -0.68 -5.38 -2.98
N ALA A 50 -0.05 -4.23 -2.80
CA ALA A 50 0.78 -3.91 -1.66
C ALA A 50 0.00 -3.91 -0.33
N LEU A 51 -1.26 -3.52 -0.43
CA LEU A 51 -2.23 -3.21 0.63
C LEU A 51 -3.60 -3.31 -0.01
N GLY A 52 -4.54 -4.02 0.60
CA GLY A 52 -5.83 -4.31 -0.02
C GLY A 52 -6.66 -5.34 0.72
N VAL A 53 -7.87 -5.60 0.21
CA VAL A 53 -8.85 -6.52 0.82
C VAL A 53 -8.30 -7.95 0.93
N GLU A 54 -7.37 -8.33 0.06
CA GLU A 54 -6.63 -9.58 0.10
C GLU A 54 -5.85 -9.75 1.42
N CYS A 55 -5.27 -8.67 1.97
CA CYS A 55 -4.58 -8.68 3.27
C CYS A 55 -5.54 -8.99 4.43
N ALA A 56 -6.86 -8.80 4.24
CA ALA A 56 -7.85 -9.15 5.24
C ALA A 56 -7.87 -10.65 5.54
N ASN A 57 -7.47 -11.50 4.60
CA ASN A 57 -7.48 -12.96 4.75
C ASN A 57 -6.09 -13.57 5.02
N ALA A 58 -5.02 -12.78 4.94
CA ALA A 58 -3.67 -13.22 5.21
C ALA A 58 -3.50 -13.71 6.66
N ALA A 59 -2.55 -14.63 6.87
CA ALA A 59 -2.17 -15.00 8.23
C ALA A 59 -1.50 -13.80 8.92
N PRO A 60 -1.80 -13.55 10.22
CA PRO A 60 -1.15 -12.45 10.93
C PRO A 60 0.34 -12.75 11.09
N THR A 61 1.18 -11.79 10.77
CA THR A 61 2.61 -11.75 11.09
C THR A 61 2.81 -11.80 12.61
N ALA A 62 1.96 -11.09 13.37
CA ALA A 62 1.96 -11.13 14.82
C ALA A 62 0.56 -10.82 15.38
N THR A 63 0.28 -11.30 16.59
CA THR A 63 -0.98 -11.07 17.29
C THR A 63 -0.74 -10.43 18.65
N PHE A 64 -1.64 -9.53 19.02
CA PHE A 64 -1.55 -8.72 20.23
C PHE A 64 -2.89 -8.68 20.97
N VAL A 65 -2.84 -8.25 22.23
CA VAL A 65 -4.02 -8.00 23.07
C VAL A 65 -3.89 -6.61 23.68
N GLY A 66 -4.94 -5.80 23.59
CA GLY A 66 -4.97 -4.46 24.16
C GLY A 66 -4.25 -3.39 23.33
N GLY A 67 -3.02 -3.63 22.91
CA GLY A 67 -2.26 -2.67 22.10
C GLY A 67 -1.13 -3.33 21.32
N ILE A 68 -0.63 -2.64 20.31
CA ILE A 68 0.44 -3.14 19.43
C ILE A 68 1.76 -2.45 19.82
N ASN A 69 2.84 -3.23 19.84
CA ASN A 69 4.20 -2.73 19.78
C ASN A 69 4.99 -3.74 18.94
N TYR A 70 5.27 -3.36 17.69
CA TYR A 70 5.87 -4.25 16.71
C TYR A 70 6.90 -3.50 15.87
N SER A 71 8.08 -4.11 15.72
CA SER A 71 9.10 -3.66 14.77
C SER A 71 9.35 -4.74 13.74
N SER A 72 9.23 -4.36 12.48
CA SER A 72 9.49 -5.27 11.35
C SER A 72 11.00 -5.43 11.08
N PRO A 73 11.41 -6.54 10.43
CA PRO A 73 12.70 -6.60 9.75
C PRO A 73 12.75 -5.63 8.55
N GLN A 74 13.94 -5.45 7.97
CA GLN A 74 14.12 -4.63 6.76
C GLN A 74 13.27 -5.13 5.59
N THR A 75 13.18 -6.45 5.44
CA THR A 75 12.51 -7.12 4.34
C THR A 75 11.47 -8.06 4.91
N TYR A 76 10.23 -7.91 4.45
CA TYR A 76 9.11 -8.76 4.84
C TYR A 76 8.21 -9.03 3.65
N ASN A 77 7.56 -10.18 3.71
CA ASN A 77 6.53 -10.59 2.78
C ASN A 77 5.56 -11.52 3.51
N THR A 78 4.27 -11.24 3.43
CA THR A 78 3.23 -12.08 4.05
C THR A 78 2.44 -12.75 2.93
N SER A 79 2.16 -14.04 3.06
CA SER A 79 1.31 -14.76 2.11
C SER A 79 -0.06 -14.08 2.00
N SER A 80 -0.49 -13.77 0.78
CA SER A 80 -1.73 -13.01 0.49
C SER A 80 -1.72 -11.55 0.98
N CYS A 81 -0.55 -10.99 1.33
CA CYS A 81 -0.34 -9.57 1.58
C CYS A 81 1.10 -9.18 1.20
N TYR A 82 1.31 -8.97 -0.10
CA TYR A 82 2.64 -8.84 -0.68
C TYR A 82 3.38 -7.61 -0.17
N LYS A 83 4.61 -7.80 0.34
CA LYS A 83 5.41 -6.73 0.95
C LYS A 83 4.64 -5.94 2.03
N GLY A 84 3.75 -6.62 2.74
CA GLY A 84 3.03 -6.11 3.89
C GLY A 84 3.26 -6.98 5.12
N VAL A 85 3.17 -6.37 6.30
CA VAL A 85 2.95 -7.10 7.56
C VAL A 85 1.48 -7.05 7.92
N VAL A 86 0.98 -8.07 8.62
CA VAL A 86 -0.40 -8.17 9.06
C VAL A 86 -0.42 -8.36 10.57
N LEU A 87 -0.99 -7.40 11.30
CA LEU A 87 -0.98 -7.39 12.75
C LEU A 87 -2.42 -7.46 13.27
N ASP A 88 -2.72 -8.47 14.07
CA ASP A 88 -4.01 -8.58 14.73
C ASP A 88 -3.91 -8.05 16.16
N VAL A 89 -4.91 -7.28 16.60
CA VAL A 89 -5.06 -6.87 17.99
C VAL A 89 -6.47 -7.18 18.46
N SER A 90 -6.56 -8.04 19.48
CA SER A 90 -7.82 -8.38 20.13
C SER A 90 -8.02 -7.56 21.40
N SER A 91 -9.29 -7.39 21.80
CA SER A 91 -9.67 -6.59 22.97
C SER A 91 -8.94 -5.25 23.01
N TYR A 92 -8.91 -4.55 21.86
CA TYR A 92 -8.17 -3.30 21.70
C TYR A 92 -8.51 -2.36 22.84
N SER A 93 -7.48 -1.98 23.58
CA SER A 93 -7.59 -1.18 24.77
C SER A 93 -7.12 0.21 24.42
N SER A 94 -8.04 1.06 23.98
CA SER A 94 -7.84 2.48 24.18
C SER A 94 -8.10 2.72 25.68
N LEU A 95 -7.08 2.84 26.53
CA LEU A 95 -7.26 3.18 27.96
C LEU A 95 -7.90 4.58 28.20
N TYR A 96 -8.56 5.17 27.20
CA TYR A 96 -8.95 6.59 27.13
C TYR A 96 -10.20 6.80 26.26
N ALA A 97 -11.21 5.95 26.44
CA ALA A 97 -12.57 6.28 26.04
C ALA A 97 -13.28 6.90 27.27
N GLN A 98 -13.52 8.22 27.21
CA GLN A 98 -14.36 9.03 28.09
C GLN A 98 -13.79 9.39 29.49
N ASN A 99 -13.23 10.60 29.58
CA ASN A 99 -13.22 11.36 30.82
C ASN A 99 -14.53 12.18 30.87
N PRO A 100 -15.30 12.17 31.98
CA PRO A 100 -16.46 13.05 32.16
C PRO A 100 -16.13 14.56 32.10
N SER A 101 -14.86 14.96 32.03
CA SER A 101 -14.40 16.35 31.97
C SER A 101 -14.01 16.88 30.58
N GLY A 102 -14.32 16.18 29.49
CA GLY A 102 -14.39 16.78 28.13
C GLY A 102 -13.12 16.88 27.28
N SER A 103 -11.92 16.55 27.78
CA SER A 103 -10.68 16.60 26.98
C SER A 103 -9.90 15.29 27.07
N VAL A 104 -10.12 14.40 26.08
CA VAL A 104 -9.34 13.16 25.91
C VAL A 104 -8.91 13.07 24.45
N PHE A 105 -7.61 13.00 24.20
CA PHE A 105 -7.11 12.60 22.89
C PHE A 105 -7.36 11.10 22.73
N PRO A 106 -8.07 10.65 21.68
CA PRO A 106 -8.28 9.22 21.46
C PRO A 106 -6.93 8.52 21.39
N GLY A 107 -6.81 7.36 22.04
CA GLY A 107 -5.64 6.50 21.88
C GLY A 107 -5.37 6.26 20.38
N ARG A 108 -4.11 6.24 20.00
CA ARG A 108 -3.70 6.23 18.59
C ARG A 108 -2.82 5.03 18.33
N THR A 109 -3.12 4.30 17.26
CA THR A 109 -2.17 3.32 16.70
C THR A 109 -1.49 3.94 15.50
N THR A 110 -0.18 4.08 15.57
CA THR A 110 0.65 4.72 14.55
C THR A 110 1.47 3.66 13.83
N VAL A 111 1.49 3.72 12.50
CA VAL A 111 2.41 2.99 11.64
C VAL A 111 3.39 4.02 11.11
N GLU A 112 4.67 3.85 11.40
CA GLU A 112 5.69 4.82 11.05
C GLU A 112 6.91 4.17 10.42
N TRP A 113 7.64 4.98 9.67
CA TRP A 113 8.96 4.65 9.18
C TRP A 113 9.93 4.44 10.34
N ALA A 114 10.64 3.31 10.34
CA ALA A 114 11.58 2.94 11.40
C ALA A 114 12.97 2.57 10.86
N ASP A 115 13.29 3.05 9.66
CA ASP A 115 14.60 2.91 9.05
C ASP A 115 15.35 4.24 9.04
N SER A 116 16.64 4.23 8.68
CA SER A 116 17.39 5.47 8.47
C SER A 116 16.74 6.32 7.38
N LEU A 117 16.57 7.61 7.65
CA LEU A 117 16.12 8.60 6.67
C LEU A 117 17.33 9.20 5.92
N PRO A 118 17.14 9.70 4.69
CA PRO A 118 18.21 10.38 3.95
C PRO A 118 18.79 11.55 4.75
N ALA A 119 20.12 11.61 4.81
CA ALA A 119 20.86 12.69 5.46
C ALA A 119 21.13 13.82 4.45
N PHE A 120 21.42 15.03 4.94
CA PHE A 120 21.71 16.18 4.07
C PHE A 120 22.94 15.94 3.17
N GLU A 121 23.95 15.21 3.66
CA GLU A 121 25.12 14.83 2.87
C GLU A 121 24.84 13.81 1.76
N ASP A 122 23.66 13.18 1.75
CA ASP A 122 23.31 12.21 0.72
C ASP A 122 23.04 12.89 -0.62
N ALA A 123 23.45 12.23 -1.71
CA ALA A 123 22.99 12.58 -3.05
C ALA A 123 21.46 12.42 -3.13
N ASP A 124 20.81 13.39 -3.79
CA ASP A 124 19.37 13.43 -4.02
C ASP A 124 18.52 13.28 -2.74
N HIS A 125 19.02 13.75 -1.59
CA HIS A 125 18.39 13.59 -0.27
C HIS A 125 16.94 14.08 -0.22
N GLU A 126 16.63 15.20 -0.87
CA GLU A 126 15.28 15.77 -0.93
C GLU A 126 14.33 14.81 -1.66
N ALA A 127 14.68 14.41 -2.89
CA ALA A 127 13.88 13.47 -3.67
C ALA A 127 13.74 12.11 -2.98
N ARG A 128 14.80 11.60 -2.36
CA ARG A 128 14.77 10.34 -1.59
C ARG A 128 13.91 10.45 -0.35
N CYS A 129 13.86 11.62 0.30
CA CYS A 129 13.01 11.86 1.45
C CYS A 129 11.54 11.82 1.02
N GLU A 130 11.21 12.61 0.00
CA GLU A 130 9.86 12.73 -0.53
C GLU A 130 9.34 11.44 -1.17
N SER A 131 10.24 10.54 -1.57
CA SER A 131 9.86 9.22 -2.05
C SER A 131 9.56 8.23 -0.92
N THR A 132 10.13 8.38 0.28
CA THR A 132 9.86 7.42 1.37
C THR A 132 8.36 7.29 1.63
N TYR A 133 7.85 6.06 1.70
CA TYR A 133 6.41 5.79 1.65
C TYR A 133 6.01 4.84 2.78
N VAL A 134 4.95 5.20 3.50
CA VAL A 134 4.26 4.32 4.46
C VAL A 134 2.79 4.29 4.12
N ALA A 135 2.19 3.11 4.16
CA ALA A 135 0.76 2.96 4.06
C ALA A 135 0.25 1.81 4.93
N ALA A 136 -1.02 1.91 5.32
CA ALA A 136 -1.67 0.91 6.14
C ALA A 136 -3.19 0.88 5.90
N ASP A 137 -3.78 -0.31 6.01
CA ASP A 137 -5.22 -0.50 6.06
C ASP A 137 -5.66 -0.97 7.44
N LEU A 138 -6.87 -0.58 7.81
CA LEU A 138 -7.52 -1.01 9.04
C LEU A 138 -8.74 -1.86 8.72
N PHE A 139 -8.83 -3.02 9.36
CA PHE A 139 -9.98 -3.91 9.31
C PHE A 139 -10.52 -4.15 10.73
N GLU A 140 -11.85 -4.16 10.89
CA GLU A 140 -12.53 -4.55 12.14
C GLU A 140 -13.09 -5.97 12.00
N LYS A 141 -12.93 -6.78 13.03
CA LYS A 141 -13.58 -8.10 13.08
C LYS A 141 -15.05 -7.94 13.46
N VAL A 142 -15.95 -8.33 12.57
CA VAL A 142 -17.40 -8.35 12.79
C VAL A 142 -17.91 -9.77 12.56
N GLY A 143 -18.27 -10.46 13.65
CA GLY A 143 -18.55 -11.89 13.62
C GLY A 143 -17.31 -12.69 13.24
N SER A 144 -17.40 -13.49 12.17
CA SER A 144 -16.30 -14.28 11.63
C SER A 144 -15.47 -13.56 10.56
N SER A 145 -15.90 -12.37 10.12
CA SER A 145 -15.33 -11.70 8.95
C SER A 145 -14.56 -10.44 9.32
N TRP A 146 -13.53 -10.14 8.53
CA TRP A 146 -12.80 -8.86 8.57
C TRP A 146 -13.47 -7.87 7.64
N ILE A 147 -13.86 -6.70 8.17
CA ILE A 147 -14.50 -5.63 7.42
C ILE A 147 -13.52 -4.46 7.30
N HIS A 148 -13.20 -4.06 6.08
CA HIS A 148 -12.34 -2.89 5.83
C HIS A 148 -13.00 -1.63 6.40
N LYS A 149 -12.21 -0.80 7.08
CA LYS A 149 -12.64 0.45 7.70
C LYS A 149 -12.10 1.65 6.96
N THR A 150 -10.79 1.67 6.69
CA THR A 150 -10.12 2.79 6.05
C THR A 150 -8.71 2.37 5.62
N SER A 151 -8.13 3.16 4.71
CA SER A 151 -6.75 3.08 4.27
C SER A 151 -6.10 4.44 4.44
N LYS A 152 -4.84 4.47 4.87
CA LYS A 152 -4.07 5.70 5.03
C LYS A 152 -2.68 5.51 4.44
N GLU A 153 -2.19 6.56 3.80
CA GLU A 153 -0.83 6.61 3.26
C GLU A 153 -0.17 7.96 3.56
N SER A 154 1.15 7.97 3.60
CA SER A 154 1.97 9.14 3.86
C SER A 154 3.31 8.99 3.13
N LEU A 155 3.82 10.12 2.63
CA LEU A 155 5.16 10.28 2.11
C LEU A 155 6.03 11.05 3.10
N GLY A 156 7.34 10.83 3.04
CA GLY A 156 8.30 11.66 3.77
C GLY A 156 8.23 13.11 3.28
N SER A 157 8.68 14.03 4.12
CA SER A 157 8.65 15.46 3.81
C SER A 157 10.01 16.07 4.11
N TRP A 158 10.62 16.66 3.07
CA TRP A 158 11.82 17.44 3.25
C TRP A 158 11.46 18.80 3.86
N THR A 159 12.15 19.14 4.95
CA THR A 159 11.92 20.39 5.68
C THR A 159 13.17 21.27 5.56
N PRO A 160 13.13 22.38 4.80
CA PRO A 160 14.31 23.20 4.54
C PRO A 160 14.68 24.17 5.69
N PHE A 161 14.28 23.90 6.95
CA PHE A 161 14.53 24.81 8.07
C PHE A 161 15.86 24.53 8.78
N PHE A 162 16.60 25.61 9.12
CA PHE A 162 17.97 25.66 9.66
C PHE A 162 19.04 25.09 8.71
N ASP A 163 20.31 25.50 8.92
CA ASP A 163 21.53 25.24 8.10
C ASP A 163 21.71 23.78 7.62
N GLY A 164 20.90 23.33 6.65
CA GLY A 164 21.00 22.00 6.05
C GLY A 164 19.69 21.22 5.90
N GLY A 165 18.56 21.68 6.45
CA GLY A 165 17.28 20.96 6.35
C GLY A 165 17.29 19.55 6.97
N PHE A 166 16.13 18.89 7.02
CA PHE A 166 16.03 17.51 7.48
C PHE A 166 14.86 16.77 6.83
N CYS A 167 14.98 15.45 6.75
CA CYS A 167 13.89 14.59 6.31
C CYS A 167 12.99 14.22 7.50
N ALA A 168 11.70 14.56 7.42
CA ALA A 168 10.68 14.03 8.32
C ALA A 168 10.12 12.73 7.72
N GLY A 169 10.28 11.62 8.44
CA GLY A 169 9.81 10.31 7.99
C GLY A 169 8.28 10.21 7.94
N PRO A 170 7.72 9.39 7.03
CA PRO A 170 6.29 9.22 6.90
C PRO A 170 5.71 8.44 8.09
N ALA A 171 4.50 8.79 8.48
CA ALA A 171 3.72 8.08 9.47
C ALA A 171 2.22 8.22 9.20
N VAL A 172 1.47 7.16 9.44
CA VAL A 172 0.00 7.16 9.40
C VAL A 172 -0.54 6.73 10.75
N SER A 173 -1.75 7.18 11.09
CA SER A 173 -2.31 6.92 12.41
C SER A 173 -3.80 6.66 12.37
N PHE A 174 -4.24 5.64 13.11
CA PHE A 174 -5.63 5.33 13.36
C PHE A 174 -5.99 5.76 14.77
N SER A 175 -7.06 6.53 14.92
CA SER A 175 -7.51 7.06 16.21
C SER A 175 -9.01 6.87 16.36
N SER A 176 -9.82 7.76 15.78
CA SER A 176 -11.28 7.69 15.84
C SER A 176 -11.86 6.42 15.18
N GLU A 177 -11.08 5.74 14.33
CA GLU A 177 -11.47 4.52 13.64
C GLU A 177 -11.35 3.26 14.52
N MET A 178 -10.62 3.34 15.64
CA MET A 178 -10.37 2.22 16.54
C MET A 178 -11.03 2.44 17.90
N GLN A 179 -12.04 1.64 18.21
CA GLN A 179 -12.82 1.69 19.45
C GLN A 179 -12.35 0.64 20.46
N ALA A 180 -12.43 0.98 21.75
CA ALA A 180 -12.11 0.06 22.84
C ALA A 180 -12.95 -1.23 22.78
N GLY A 181 -12.36 -2.35 23.21
CA GLY A 181 -12.97 -3.67 23.30
C GLY A 181 -13.14 -4.39 21.96
N LYS A 182 -12.87 -3.73 20.84
CA LYS A 182 -12.99 -4.32 19.50
C LYS A 182 -11.74 -5.11 19.11
N THR A 183 -11.87 -5.91 18.06
CA THR A 183 -10.75 -6.65 17.46
C THR A 183 -10.45 -6.05 16.09
N TYR A 184 -9.19 -5.72 15.86
CA TYR A 184 -8.72 -5.10 14.63
C TYR A 184 -7.60 -5.91 13.98
N ARG A 185 -7.46 -5.71 12.68
CA ARG A 185 -6.33 -6.14 11.87
C ARG A 185 -5.78 -4.93 11.15
N ILE A 186 -4.46 -4.81 11.14
CA ILE A 186 -3.73 -3.76 10.42
C ILE A 186 -2.82 -4.45 9.41
N SER A 187 -3.01 -4.17 8.13
CA SER A 187 -1.97 -4.40 7.11
C SER A 187 -1.13 -3.14 7.01
N ALA A 188 0.19 -3.28 6.94
CA ALA A 188 1.10 -2.14 6.88
C ALA A 188 2.31 -2.43 6.00
N SER A 189 2.79 -1.39 5.32
CA SER A 189 3.95 -1.44 4.44
C SER A 189 4.74 -0.13 4.52
N ALA A 190 6.06 -0.23 4.54
CA ALA A 190 7.01 0.86 4.38
C ALA A 190 7.97 0.55 3.22
N ARG A 191 8.12 1.49 2.29
CA ARG A 191 8.87 1.31 1.04
C ARG A 191 9.65 2.56 0.67
N SER A 192 10.76 2.39 -0.05
CA SER A 192 11.58 3.52 -0.49
C SER A 192 10.87 4.47 -1.48
N TYR A 193 9.85 3.98 -2.18
CA TYR A 193 8.94 4.75 -3.04
C TYR A 193 7.59 4.04 -3.16
N LYS A 194 6.56 4.76 -3.62
CA LYS A 194 5.25 4.17 -3.89
C LYS A 194 5.32 3.32 -5.16
N GLY A 195 5.21 1.99 -5.02
CA GLY A 195 5.19 1.03 -6.13
C GLY A 195 5.45 -0.43 -5.71
N SER A 196 5.09 -1.39 -6.56
CA SER A 196 5.35 -2.84 -6.37
C SER A 196 6.84 -3.16 -6.27
N SER A 197 7.64 -2.57 -7.16
CA SER A 197 9.07 -2.84 -7.26
C SER A 197 9.87 -2.29 -6.08
N ALA A 198 9.33 -1.29 -5.37
CA ALA A 198 10.01 -0.62 -4.29
C ALA A 198 10.45 -1.59 -3.18
N PRO A 199 11.74 -1.60 -2.78
CA PRO A 199 12.18 -2.44 -1.68
C PRO A 199 11.50 -2.02 -0.38
N THR A 200 11.15 -3.02 0.44
CA THR A 200 10.62 -2.80 1.79
C THR A 200 11.68 -2.21 2.70
N ARG A 201 11.19 -1.54 3.73
CA ARG A 201 11.95 -0.81 4.74
C ARG A 201 11.36 -1.11 6.10
N LYS A 202 12.15 -0.95 7.16
CA LYS A 202 11.66 -1.13 8.53
C LYS A 202 10.51 -0.16 8.79
N LEU A 203 9.43 -0.71 9.30
CA LEU A 203 8.34 0.00 9.96
C LEU A 203 8.25 -0.37 11.43
N HIS A 204 7.70 0.57 12.20
CA HIS A 204 7.27 0.36 13.57
C HIS A 204 5.75 0.59 13.65
N VAL A 205 5.07 -0.25 14.43
CA VAL A 205 3.65 -0.07 14.75
C VAL A 205 3.49 -0.03 16.25
N GLU A 206 2.96 1.07 16.75
CA GLU A 206 2.73 1.26 18.17
C GLU A 206 1.34 1.79 18.47
N SER A 207 0.71 1.26 19.51
CA SER A 207 -0.47 1.83 20.14
C SER A 207 -0.04 2.69 21.33
N LEU A 208 0.06 4.00 21.12
CA LEU A 208 0.45 4.93 22.18
C LEU A 208 -0.67 5.09 23.21
N GLN A 209 -0.28 5.10 24.48
CA GLN A 209 -1.13 5.63 25.55
C GLN A 209 -1.22 7.15 25.35
N PRO A 210 -2.41 7.77 25.40
CA PRO A 210 -2.50 9.20 25.22
C PRO A 210 -1.81 9.94 26.36
N VAL A 211 -1.21 11.05 25.97
CA VAL A 211 -0.48 11.96 26.85
C VAL A 211 -1.51 12.83 27.56
N LYS A 212 -1.43 12.89 28.89
CA LYS A 212 -2.20 13.87 29.67
C LYS A 212 -1.75 15.26 29.24
N ALA A 213 -2.68 16.09 28.75
CA ALA A 213 -2.35 17.48 28.45
C ALA A 213 -1.78 18.15 29.72
N PRO A 214 -0.67 18.91 29.63
CA PRO A 214 -0.19 19.69 30.77
C PRO A 214 -1.31 20.63 31.24
N ARG A 215 -1.50 20.68 32.56
CA ARG A 215 -2.48 21.55 33.21
C ARG A 215 -2.06 23.01 33.11
#